data_AF-A0A8C6MWF5-F1
#
_entry.id   AF-A0A8C6MWF5-F1
#
_cell.length_a   1.000
_cell.length_b   1.000
_cell.length_c   1.000
_cell.angle_alpha   90.00
_cell.angle_beta   90.00
_cell.angle_gamma   90.00
#
_symmetry.space_group_name_H-M   'P 1'
#
loop_
_entity.id
_entity.type
_entity.pdbx_description
1 polymer ?
#
loop_
_entity_poly.entity_id
_entity_poly.type
_entity_poly.pdbx_seq_one_letter_code
_entity_poly.pdbx_strand_id
1 'polypeptide(L)'
;MTEGSQIFLLPISTSDSTKEPLSPVASKAQDPSLLSNRLMIEKQQEEAEWESINGLLMTHGFKPLCLVKGADLRDFIVFDKQSSQKMRQILKTLMEETTRQQSMIRELIETNQQLKSELQLEQNRAAHQEQRANDLQQIMDSVKSKIGELEDESLNRVCQQQNRIKDLQKEYKMLQMKCQHYKKNRMEQEGTIASLQKEIHRLAKEEEERILTQNRVFAHLCRRVPHSVLDKQPTEHELRLYKQQVKKLEKTLKKNIKLQDLIGQKKSDDTEKKDEPSKDSHQQALVEQSYFQVLCSINSIVNNPRAPVIIYKQSKGRAPNGNKDIGQDCGFEHLVPIIEMWVDELTSLKDLYKSLKILSAELVPWHSLKKLDEKEGVKVGDLLFMVDTILEEVENQKETSSTPNSQTLQAIVSHFQKLFDVQSLNGVFPRMNEVYTRLGEMNNAVRNLQELLELDSSSSLCVVVSTVGKLCEIINKDVSEQVKQVLGPEDLQSIIKKLEEHEEFFPAFQAFANDLLEILEIDDLDAIVPAVKKLKILSY
;
A
#
# COMPACT_ATOMS: atom_id res chain seq x y z
N MET A 1 -5.46 -2.72 34.42
CA MET A 1 -6.08 -3.51 35.50
C MET A 1 -5.21 -4.74 35.67
N THR A 2 -4.48 -4.82 36.77
CA THR A 2 -3.46 -5.84 37.02
C THR A 2 -4.12 -6.94 37.85
N GLU A 3 -4.50 -8.05 37.21
CA GLU A 3 -4.98 -9.25 37.88
C GLU A 3 -3.78 -10.03 38.44
N GLY A 4 -3.55 -9.89 39.74
CA GLY A 4 -2.61 -10.70 40.49
C GLY A 4 -3.32 -11.94 41.02
N SER A 5 -3.16 -13.08 40.35
CA SER A 5 -3.56 -14.39 40.86
C SER A 5 -2.67 -14.79 42.03
N GLN A 6 -3.16 -14.63 43.27
CA GLN A 6 -2.54 -15.23 44.46
C GLN A 6 -3.28 -16.52 44.83
N ILE A 7 -2.54 -17.62 44.68
CA ILE A 7 -2.91 -18.99 44.98
C ILE A 7 -2.87 -19.16 46.52
N PHE A 8 -4.01 -19.48 47.12
CA PHE A 8 -4.09 -19.87 48.54
C PHE A 8 -3.70 -21.35 48.70
N LEU A 9 -2.57 -21.60 49.38
CA LEU A 9 -2.18 -22.93 49.85
C LEU A 9 -2.69 -23.14 51.29
N LEU A 10 -3.66 -24.05 51.44
CA LEU A 10 -4.12 -24.60 52.72
C LEU A 10 -3.12 -25.66 53.22
N PRO A 11 -2.75 -25.68 54.52
CA PRO A 11 -2.04 -26.82 55.09
C PRO A 11 -3.03 -27.94 55.42
N ILE A 12 -2.85 -29.08 54.75
CA ILE A 12 -3.48 -30.35 55.09
C ILE A 12 -2.69 -30.98 56.25
N SER A 13 -3.32 -31.09 57.42
CA SER A 13 -2.82 -31.91 58.52
C SER A 13 -2.99 -33.39 58.16
N THR A 14 -1.90 -34.06 57.79
CA THR A 14 -1.84 -35.53 57.75
C THR A 14 -1.23 -36.04 59.05
N SER A 15 -2.07 -36.71 59.83
CA SER A 15 -1.71 -37.56 60.95
C SER A 15 -0.67 -38.59 60.52
N ASP A 16 0.48 -38.64 61.20
CA ASP A 16 1.41 -39.75 61.06
C ASP A 16 1.68 -40.41 62.41
N SER A 17 1.45 -41.71 62.42
CA SER A 17 1.47 -42.61 63.56
C SER A 17 2.71 -43.48 63.42
N THR A 18 3.75 -43.22 64.21
CA THR A 18 4.89 -44.14 64.30
C THR A 18 5.20 -44.47 65.75
N LYS A 19 5.19 -45.78 66.00
CA LYS A 19 5.40 -46.49 67.26
C LYS A 19 6.86 -46.37 67.73
N GLU A 20 7.06 -46.25 69.03
CA GLU A 20 8.27 -46.70 69.73
C GLU A 20 7.90 -47.40 71.07
N PRO A 21 8.81 -48.22 71.65
CA PRO A 21 8.45 -49.55 72.14
C PRO A 21 8.19 -49.65 73.65
N LEU A 22 7.59 -50.80 74.01
CA LEU A 22 7.41 -51.32 75.37
C LEU A 22 8.70 -51.33 76.19
N SER A 23 8.59 -50.96 77.47
CA SER A 23 9.25 -51.69 78.57
C SER A 23 8.39 -51.64 79.84
N PRO A 24 8.35 -52.73 80.63
CA PRO A 24 7.40 -52.90 81.72
C PRO A 24 8.01 -52.45 83.06
N VAL A 25 7.31 -51.60 83.81
CA VAL A 25 7.65 -51.37 85.23
C VAL A 25 6.39 -51.44 86.08
N ALA A 26 6.32 -52.57 86.77
CA ALA A 26 5.76 -52.81 88.09
C ALA A 26 4.79 -51.77 88.67
N SER A 27 3.56 -52.24 88.87
CA SER A 27 2.57 -51.74 89.81
C SER A 27 3.19 -51.34 91.16
N LYS A 28 3.22 -50.05 91.46
CA LYS A 28 3.35 -49.53 92.83
C LYS A 28 2.16 -48.62 93.11
N ALA A 29 1.62 -48.80 94.32
CA ALA A 29 0.39 -48.21 94.83
C ALA A 29 0.27 -46.71 94.51
N GLN A 30 -0.88 -46.32 93.93
CA GLN A 30 -1.22 -44.92 93.72
C GLN A 30 -1.60 -44.26 95.05
N ASP A 31 -0.92 -43.16 95.35
CA ASP A 31 -1.21 -42.26 96.46
C ASP A 31 -2.62 -41.63 96.30
N PRO A 32 -3.49 -41.65 97.33
CA PRO A 32 -4.86 -41.11 97.25
C PRO A 32 -4.88 -39.58 97.04
N SER A 33 -3.80 -38.87 97.37
CA SER A 33 -3.66 -37.42 97.15
C SER A 33 -3.49 -37.05 95.66
N LEU A 34 -2.81 -37.89 94.88
CA LEU A 34 -2.62 -37.68 93.44
C LEU A 34 -3.89 -37.96 92.64
N LEU A 35 -4.69 -38.96 93.05
CA LEU A 35 -6.00 -39.24 92.46
C LEU A 35 -7.01 -38.11 92.73
N SER A 36 -7.01 -37.54 93.94
CA SER A 36 -7.87 -36.41 94.30
C SER A 36 -7.55 -35.13 93.52
N ASN A 37 -6.25 -34.84 93.35
CA ASN A 37 -5.81 -33.71 92.52
C ASN A 37 -6.18 -33.90 91.04
N ARG A 38 -6.07 -35.12 90.51
CA ARG A 38 -6.48 -35.44 89.14
C ARG A 38 -7.98 -35.25 88.93
N LEU A 39 -8.80 -35.68 89.89
CA LEU A 39 -10.25 -35.53 89.85
C LEU A 39 -10.70 -34.06 89.93
N MET A 40 -10.02 -33.23 90.72
CA MET A 40 -10.29 -31.80 90.81
C MET A 40 -9.99 -31.07 89.49
N ILE A 41 -8.87 -31.39 88.84
CA ILE A 41 -8.48 -30.78 87.56
C ILE A 41 -9.49 -31.16 86.47
N GLU A 42 -9.91 -32.43 86.41
CA GLU A 42 -10.92 -32.88 85.43
C GLU A 42 -12.28 -32.20 85.62
N LYS A 43 -12.69 -31.95 86.87
CA LYS A 43 -13.94 -31.23 87.17
C LYS A 43 -13.88 -29.77 86.74
N GLN A 44 -12.75 -29.08 86.99
CA GLN A 44 -12.55 -27.70 86.55
C GLN A 44 -12.52 -27.59 85.02
N GLN A 45 -11.92 -28.58 84.34
CA GLN A 45 -11.92 -28.66 82.88
C GLN A 45 -13.35 -28.83 82.32
N GLU A 46 -14.17 -29.68 82.94
CA GLU A 46 -15.57 -29.88 82.53
C GLU A 46 -16.43 -28.63 82.77
N GLU A 47 -16.23 -27.93 83.89
CA GLU A 47 -16.89 -26.64 84.16
C GLU A 47 -16.48 -25.58 83.11
N ALA A 48 -15.21 -25.50 82.72
CA ALA A 48 -14.73 -24.59 81.68
C ALA A 48 -15.27 -24.91 80.27
N GLU A 49 -15.39 -26.20 79.93
CA GLU A 49 -16.00 -26.64 78.66
C GLU A 49 -17.49 -26.28 78.58
N TRP A 50 -18.22 -26.43 79.70
CA TRP A 50 -19.63 -26.00 79.78
C TRP A 50 -19.78 -24.48 79.71
N GLU A 51 -18.88 -23.72 80.33
CA GLU A 51 -18.87 -22.25 80.22
C GLU A 51 -18.65 -21.80 78.76
N SER A 52 -17.74 -22.46 78.03
CA SER A 52 -17.52 -22.22 76.60
C SER A 52 -18.77 -22.52 75.76
N ILE A 53 -19.47 -23.63 76.03
CA ILE A 53 -20.71 -23.99 75.33
C ILE A 53 -21.85 -23.03 75.70
N ASN A 54 -21.94 -22.60 76.95
CA ASN A 54 -22.91 -21.61 77.39
C ASN A 54 -22.70 -20.26 76.71
N GLY A 55 -21.44 -19.86 76.48
CA GLY A 55 -21.12 -18.69 75.66
C GLY A 55 -21.67 -18.80 74.23
N LEU A 56 -21.52 -19.96 73.59
CA LEU A 56 -22.08 -20.22 72.26
C LEU A 56 -23.62 -20.23 72.28
N LEU A 57 -24.23 -20.89 73.26
CA LEU A 57 -25.69 -20.93 73.43
C LEU A 57 -26.29 -19.53 73.61
N MET A 58 -25.66 -18.71 74.44
CA MET A 58 -26.07 -17.32 74.68
C MET A 58 -25.92 -16.45 73.42
N THR A 59 -24.87 -16.68 72.63
CA THR A 59 -24.67 -16.00 71.33
C THR A 59 -25.81 -16.30 70.35
N HIS A 60 -26.41 -17.48 70.46
CA HIS A 60 -27.59 -17.88 69.68
C HIS A 60 -28.93 -17.65 70.40
N GLY A 61 -28.95 -17.02 71.58
CA GLY A 61 -30.16 -16.67 72.33
C GLY A 61 -30.76 -17.79 73.19
N PHE A 62 -30.04 -18.89 73.41
CA PHE A 62 -30.45 -19.97 74.31
C PHE A 62 -30.02 -19.71 75.76
N LYS A 63 -30.74 -20.30 76.72
CA LYS A 63 -30.40 -20.20 78.14
C LYS A 63 -29.15 -21.03 78.48
N PRO A 64 -28.28 -20.57 79.39
CA PRO A 64 -27.10 -21.30 79.79
C PRO A 64 -27.48 -22.52 80.64
N LEU A 65 -26.72 -23.60 80.46
CA LEU A 65 -26.86 -24.85 81.20
C LEU A 65 -26.06 -24.77 82.50
N CYS A 66 -26.67 -25.16 83.63
CA CYS A 66 -26.04 -25.12 84.95
C CYS A 66 -25.71 -26.54 85.44
N LEU A 67 -24.51 -26.73 86.02
CA LEU A 67 -24.20 -27.97 86.73
C LEU A 67 -24.88 -27.98 88.10
N VAL A 68 -25.79 -28.93 88.32
CA VAL A 68 -26.50 -29.10 89.59
C VAL A 68 -25.56 -29.69 90.64
N LYS A 69 -25.36 -28.98 91.76
CA LYS A 69 -24.56 -29.43 92.91
C LYS A 69 -25.50 -29.78 94.07
N GLY A 70 -25.87 -31.05 94.22
CA GLY A 70 -26.80 -31.49 95.29
C GLY A 70 -26.99 -33.01 95.39
N ALA A 71 -27.40 -33.48 96.58
CA ALA A 71 -27.48 -34.89 96.95
C ALA A 71 -28.82 -35.60 96.59
N ASP A 72 -29.87 -34.88 96.20
CA ASP A 72 -31.14 -35.49 95.77
C ASP A 72 -31.22 -35.48 94.23
N LEU A 73 -30.76 -36.59 93.63
CA LEU A 73 -30.68 -36.79 92.18
C LEU A 73 -31.93 -37.48 91.61
N ARG A 74 -32.98 -37.69 92.42
CA ARG A 74 -34.13 -38.55 92.06
C ARG A 74 -34.97 -38.05 90.87
N ASP A 75 -34.92 -36.74 90.59
CA ASP A 75 -35.64 -36.11 89.48
C ASP A 75 -34.73 -35.73 88.30
N PHE A 76 -33.44 -36.12 88.32
CA PHE A 76 -32.45 -35.74 87.31
C PHE A 76 -31.90 -36.94 86.55
N ILE A 77 -31.77 -36.81 85.23
CA ILE A 77 -31.04 -37.77 84.40
C ILE A 77 -29.54 -37.50 84.61
N VAL A 78 -28.88 -38.41 85.30
CA VAL A 78 -27.43 -38.33 85.54
C VAL A 78 -26.70 -38.96 84.37
N PHE A 79 -25.91 -38.15 83.66
CA PHE A 79 -25.03 -38.66 82.62
C PHE A 79 -23.74 -39.20 83.24
N ASP A 80 -23.28 -40.34 82.74
CA ASP A 80 -21.90 -40.75 82.99
C ASP A 80 -20.92 -39.80 82.27
N LYS A 81 -19.66 -39.79 82.72
CA LYS A 81 -18.61 -38.89 82.20
C LYS A 81 -18.47 -38.96 80.68
N GLN A 82 -18.58 -40.15 80.09
CA GLN A 82 -18.43 -40.34 78.66
C GLN A 82 -19.63 -39.78 77.88
N SER A 83 -20.85 -39.99 78.40
CA SER A 83 -22.07 -39.42 77.80
C SER A 83 -22.11 -37.89 77.92
N SER A 84 -21.69 -37.32 79.04
CA SER A 84 -21.57 -35.86 79.25
C SER A 84 -20.57 -35.23 78.26
N GLN A 85 -19.39 -35.85 78.10
CA GLN A 85 -18.39 -35.42 77.12
C GLN A 85 -18.91 -35.48 75.68
N LYS A 86 -19.60 -36.56 75.30
CA LYS A 86 -20.22 -36.69 73.97
C LYS A 86 -21.29 -35.62 73.74
N MET A 87 -22.15 -35.38 74.73
CA MET A 87 -23.20 -34.35 74.66
C MET A 87 -22.59 -32.95 74.47
N ARG A 88 -21.53 -32.62 75.22
CA ARG A 88 -20.78 -31.36 75.06
C ARG A 88 -20.19 -31.22 73.66
N GLN A 89 -19.54 -32.26 73.16
CA GLN A 89 -18.93 -32.22 71.83
C GLN A 89 -20.00 -32.05 70.74
N ILE A 90 -21.15 -32.74 70.87
CA ILE A 90 -22.28 -32.60 69.94
C ILE A 90 -22.84 -31.17 69.98
N LEU A 91 -23.11 -30.63 71.16
CA LEU A 91 -23.64 -29.27 71.32
C LEU A 91 -22.67 -28.22 70.78
N LYS A 92 -21.38 -28.34 71.08
CA LYS A 92 -20.33 -27.45 70.58
C LYS A 92 -20.27 -27.47 69.06
N THR A 93 -20.19 -28.65 68.46
CA THR A 93 -20.14 -28.81 67.00
C THR A 93 -21.41 -28.27 66.34
N LEU A 94 -22.58 -28.49 66.94
CA LEU A 94 -23.85 -27.99 66.42
C LEU A 94 -23.94 -26.46 66.43
N MET A 95 -23.47 -25.80 67.49
CA MET A 95 -23.48 -24.33 67.58
C MET A 95 -22.47 -23.68 66.63
N GLU A 96 -21.26 -24.26 66.53
CA GLU A 96 -20.24 -23.82 65.57
C GLU A 96 -20.75 -23.97 64.13
N GLU A 97 -21.40 -25.09 63.81
CA GLU A 97 -22.01 -25.34 62.51
C GLU A 97 -23.17 -24.37 62.22
N THR A 98 -24.00 -24.06 63.21
CA THR A 98 -25.09 -23.07 63.07
C THR A 98 -24.54 -21.67 62.77
N THR A 99 -23.46 -21.26 63.44
CA THR A 99 -22.77 -19.98 63.16
C THR A 99 -22.21 -19.96 61.74
N ARG A 100 -21.56 -21.05 61.31
CA ARG A 100 -21.01 -21.18 59.96
C ARG A 100 -22.11 -21.07 58.89
N GLN A 101 -23.23 -21.75 59.11
CA GLN A 101 -24.39 -21.69 58.21
C GLN A 101 -25.00 -20.27 58.16
N GLN A 102 -25.11 -19.58 59.31
CA GLN A 102 -25.59 -18.19 59.34
C GLN A 102 -24.67 -17.23 58.58
N SER A 103 -23.35 -17.39 58.70
CA SER A 103 -22.38 -16.60 57.92
C SER A 103 -22.53 -16.86 56.42
N MET A 104 -22.56 -18.13 56.03
CA MET A 104 -22.71 -18.52 54.62
C MET A 104 -24.01 -17.99 54.02
N ILE A 105 -25.14 -18.06 54.75
CA ILE A 105 -26.41 -17.50 54.28
C ILE A 105 -26.31 -15.97 54.11
N ARG A 106 -25.64 -15.27 55.04
CA ARG A 106 -25.46 -13.82 54.94
C ARG A 106 -24.61 -13.44 53.72
N GLU A 107 -23.48 -14.10 53.53
CA GLU A 107 -22.61 -13.92 52.36
C GLU A 107 -23.35 -14.25 51.06
N LEU A 108 -24.17 -15.30 51.05
CA LEU A 108 -24.99 -15.65 49.90
C LEU A 108 -26.03 -14.56 49.57
N ILE A 109 -26.65 -13.95 50.59
CA ILE A 109 -27.59 -12.84 50.39
C ILE A 109 -26.87 -11.61 49.84
N GLU A 110 -25.73 -11.26 50.41
CA GLU A 110 -24.94 -10.10 49.99
C GLU A 110 -24.43 -10.27 48.55
N THR A 111 -23.86 -11.42 48.22
CA THR A 111 -23.43 -11.75 46.86
C THR A 111 -24.59 -11.76 45.87
N ASN A 112 -25.76 -12.28 46.25
CA ASN A 112 -26.94 -12.25 45.38
C ASN A 112 -27.44 -10.83 45.11
N GLN A 113 -27.42 -9.95 46.12
CA GLN A 113 -27.74 -8.53 45.96
C GLN A 113 -26.76 -7.83 45.02
N GLN A 114 -25.46 -8.07 45.20
CA GLN A 114 -24.42 -7.53 44.33
C GLN A 114 -24.59 -7.99 42.88
N LEU A 115 -24.79 -9.30 42.67
CA LEU A 115 -25.05 -9.87 41.34
C LEU A 115 -26.30 -9.27 40.68
N LYS A 116 -27.34 -8.98 41.45
CA LYS A 116 -28.55 -8.34 40.95
C LYS A 116 -28.27 -6.90 40.48
N SER A 117 -27.47 -6.14 41.24
CA SER A 117 -27.05 -4.79 40.86
C SER A 117 -26.16 -4.79 39.62
N GLU A 118 -25.22 -5.73 39.52
CA GLU A 118 -24.37 -5.90 38.33
C GLU A 118 -25.17 -6.29 37.09
N LEU A 119 -26.13 -7.22 37.23
CA LEU A 119 -27.02 -7.60 36.14
C LEU A 119 -27.83 -6.40 35.62
N GLN A 120 -28.33 -5.55 36.52
CA GLN A 120 -29.06 -4.34 36.12
C GLN A 120 -28.16 -3.32 35.41
N LEU A 121 -26.91 -3.17 35.87
CA LEU A 121 -25.94 -2.30 35.20
C LEU A 121 -25.61 -2.81 33.79
N GLU A 122 -25.39 -4.12 33.64
CA GLU A 122 -25.11 -4.73 32.34
C GLU A 122 -26.33 -4.65 31.41
N GLN A 123 -27.56 -4.81 31.92
CA GLN A 123 -28.77 -4.57 31.13
C GLN A 123 -28.85 -3.14 30.60
N ASN A 124 -28.54 -2.14 31.42
CA ASN A 124 -28.52 -0.74 30.97
C ASN A 124 -27.42 -0.49 29.93
N ARG A 125 -26.24 -1.10 30.10
CA ARG A 125 -25.15 -1.03 29.11
C ARG A 125 -25.57 -1.65 27.79
N ALA A 126 -26.19 -2.83 27.82
CA ALA A 126 -26.68 -3.51 26.64
C ALA A 126 -27.74 -2.66 25.89
N ALA A 127 -28.72 -2.10 26.60
CA ALA A 127 -29.73 -1.23 26.03
C ALA A 127 -29.13 0.03 25.36
N HIS A 128 -28.10 0.61 25.97
CA HIS A 128 -27.38 1.74 25.36
C HIS A 128 -26.64 1.33 24.08
N GLN A 129 -25.99 0.16 24.07
CA GLN A 129 -25.33 -0.33 22.85
C GLN A 129 -26.33 -0.67 21.75
N GLU A 130 -27.49 -1.24 22.09
CA GLU A 130 -28.59 -1.48 21.15
C GLU A 130 -29.10 -0.18 20.53
N GLN A 131 -29.33 0.86 21.34
CA GLN A 131 -29.73 2.17 20.83
C GLN A 131 -28.69 2.74 19.86
N ARG A 132 -27.40 2.67 20.22
CA ARG A 132 -26.31 3.14 19.35
C ARG A 132 -26.26 2.36 18.04
N ALA A 133 -26.51 1.05 18.07
CA ALA A 133 -26.57 0.23 16.86
C ALA A 133 -27.74 0.64 15.96
N ASN A 134 -28.91 0.92 16.55
CA ASN A 134 -30.07 1.40 15.82
C ASN A 134 -29.83 2.78 15.17
N ASP A 135 -29.20 3.71 15.89
CA ASP A 135 -28.86 5.04 15.36
C ASP A 135 -27.87 4.91 14.18
N LEU A 136 -26.87 4.04 14.30
CA LEU A 136 -25.92 3.74 13.21
C LEU A 136 -26.61 3.10 12.00
N GLN A 137 -27.57 2.20 12.22
CA GLN A 137 -28.35 1.60 11.15
C GLN A 137 -29.17 2.67 10.39
N GLN A 138 -29.79 3.60 11.10
CA GLN A 138 -30.54 4.70 10.48
C GLN A 138 -29.63 5.60 9.63
N ILE A 139 -28.42 5.91 10.12
CA ILE A 139 -27.43 6.67 9.35
C ILE A 139 -27.01 5.89 8.09
N MET A 140 -26.77 4.59 8.22
CA MET A 140 -26.41 3.72 7.10
C MET A 140 -27.51 3.68 6.04
N ASP A 141 -28.77 3.55 6.44
CA ASP A 141 -29.92 3.53 5.53
C ASP A 141 -30.07 4.88 4.80
N SER A 142 -29.84 6.00 5.50
CA SER A 142 -29.83 7.34 4.90
C SER A 142 -28.71 7.50 3.86
N VAL A 143 -27.49 7.07 4.20
CA VAL A 143 -26.35 7.09 3.27
C VAL A 143 -26.62 6.20 2.05
N LYS A 144 -27.17 5.01 2.26
CA LYS A 144 -27.54 4.09 1.18
C LYS A 144 -28.58 4.70 0.22
N SER A 145 -29.59 5.36 0.77
CA SER A 145 -30.56 6.11 -0.03
C SER A 145 -29.88 7.22 -0.84
N LYS A 146 -28.97 7.98 -0.22
CA LYS A 146 -28.26 9.07 -0.89
C LYS A 146 -27.33 8.58 -2.01
N ILE A 147 -26.64 7.46 -1.80
CA ILE A 147 -25.83 6.82 -2.83
C ILE A 147 -26.71 6.42 -4.01
N GLY A 148 -27.85 5.76 -3.75
CA GLY A 148 -28.79 5.37 -4.80
C GLY A 148 -29.28 6.58 -5.63
N GLU A 149 -29.64 7.69 -4.97
CA GLU A 149 -30.02 8.93 -5.66
C GLU A 149 -28.89 9.48 -6.56
N LEU A 150 -27.64 9.47 -6.08
CA LEU A 150 -26.49 9.97 -6.83
C LEU A 150 -26.14 9.06 -8.02
N GLU A 151 -26.27 7.74 -7.84
CA GLU A 151 -26.10 6.76 -8.90
C GLU A 151 -27.15 6.95 -10.00
N ASP A 152 -28.43 7.11 -9.63
CA ASP A 152 -29.52 7.37 -10.57
C ASP A 152 -29.33 8.69 -11.32
N GLU A 153 -28.90 9.74 -10.63
CA GLU A 153 -28.61 11.03 -11.26
C GLU A 153 -27.43 10.91 -12.24
N SER A 154 -26.39 10.15 -11.88
CA SER A 154 -25.26 9.88 -12.74
C SER A 154 -25.66 9.09 -13.99
N LEU A 155 -26.47 8.04 -13.82
CA LEU A 155 -27.00 7.24 -14.92
C LEU A 155 -27.85 8.10 -15.86
N ASN A 156 -28.69 8.97 -15.31
CA ASN A 156 -29.49 9.91 -16.09
C ASN A 156 -28.63 10.89 -16.90
N ARG A 157 -27.55 11.44 -16.31
CA ARG A 157 -26.59 12.29 -17.02
C ARG A 157 -25.92 11.54 -18.17
N VAL A 158 -25.45 10.31 -17.93
CA VAL A 158 -24.84 9.47 -18.98
C VAL A 158 -25.84 9.19 -20.10
N CYS A 159 -27.07 8.80 -19.78
CA CYS A 159 -28.14 8.59 -20.76
C CYS A 159 -28.40 9.85 -21.60
N GLN A 160 -28.44 11.02 -20.96
CA GLN A 160 -28.62 12.29 -21.66
C GLN A 160 -27.46 12.59 -22.62
N GLN A 161 -26.21 12.39 -22.18
CA GLN A 161 -25.04 12.59 -23.04
C GLN A 161 -25.01 11.60 -24.21
N GLN A 162 -25.35 10.34 -23.95
CA GLN A 162 -25.44 9.31 -25.00
C GLN A 162 -26.46 9.70 -26.08
N ASN A 163 -27.60 10.26 -25.69
CA ASN A 163 -28.60 10.77 -26.63
C ASN A 163 -28.06 11.93 -27.47
N ARG A 164 -27.35 12.89 -26.86
CA ARG A 164 -26.71 14.00 -27.58
C ARG A 164 -25.67 13.50 -28.58
N ILE A 165 -24.83 12.55 -28.18
CA ILE A 165 -23.84 11.93 -29.08
C ILE A 165 -24.54 11.25 -30.25
N LYS A 166 -25.62 10.51 -29.99
CA LYS A 166 -26.40 9.83 -31.02
C LYS A 166 -27.00 10.82 -32.03
N ASP A 167 -27.47 11.98 -31.57
CA ASP A 167 -28.02 13.01 -32.45
C ASP A 167 -26.92 13.70 -33.26
N LEU A 168 -25.78 14.05 -32.64
CA LEU A 168 -24.61 14.58 -33.36
C LEU A 168 -24.08 13.59 -34.42
N GLN A 169 -24.10 12.28 -34.13
CA GLN A 169 -23.73 11.26 -35.12
C GLN A 169 -24.67 11.23 -36.33
N LYS A 170 -25.98 11.46 -36.12
CA LYS A 170 -26.94 11.58 -37.23
C LYS A 170 -26.66 12.84 -38.06
N GLU A 171 -26.40 13.97 -37.39
CA GLU A 171 -26.06 15.22 -38.06
C GLU A 171 -24.77 15.11 -38.87
N TYR A 172 -23.74 14.48 -38.30
CA TYR A 172 -22.47 14.22 -38.99
C TYR A 172 -22.69 13.39 -40.27
N LYS A 173 -23.48 12.31 -40.19
CA LYS A 173 -23.84 11.50 -41.38
C LYS A 173 -24.59 12.31 -42.42
N MET A 174 -25.55 13.14 -42.00
CA MET A 174 -26.29 14.03 -42.92
C MET A 174 -25.34 15.02 -43.62
N LEU A 175 -24.44 15.64 -42.86
CA LEU A 175 -23.48 16.60 -43.39
C LEU A 175 -22.48 15.94 -44.33
N GLN A 176 -22.02 14.73 -44.00
CA GLN A 176 -21.15 13.93 -44.87
C GLN A 176 -21.81 13.63 -46.21
N MET A 177 -23.09 13.24 -46.22
CA MET A 177 -23.84 13.04 -47.47
C MET A 177 -23.96 14.34 -48.29
N LYS A 178 -24.20 15.48 -47.64
CA LYS A 178 -24.21 16.79 -48.31
C LYS A 178 -22.86 17.14 -48.93
N CYS A 179 -21.75 16.91 -48.22
CA CYS A 179 -20.41 17.14 -48.75
C CYS A 179 -20.12 16.27 -49.98
N GLN A 180 -20.50 14.99 -49.95
CA GLN A 180 -20.36 14.09 -51.10
C GLN A 180 -21.20 14.57 -52.29
N HIS A 181 -22.42 15.01 -52.05
CA HIS A 181 -23.29 15.57 -53.08
C HIS A 181 -22.67 16.81 -53.74
N TYR A 182 -22.19 17.78 -52.95
CA TYR A 182 -21.52 18.96 -53.49
C TYR A 182 -20.25 18.63 -54.26
N LYS A 183 -19.46 17.65 -53.80
CA LYS A 183 -18.27 17.18 -54.53
C LYS A 183 -18.64 16.62 -55.91
N LYS A 184 -19.71 15.83 -56.00
CA LYS A 184 -20.21 15.30 -57.27
C LYS A 184 -20.67 16.41 -58.21
N ASN A 185 -21.50 17.34 -57.71
CA ASN A 185 -21.97 18.48 -58.50
C ASN A 185 -20.82 19.35 -59.02
N ARG A 186 -19.78 19.57 -58.20
CA ARG A 186 -18.58 20.30 -58.63
C ARG A 186 -17.85 19.57 -59.77
N MET A 187 -17.71 18.24 -59.70
CA MET A 187 -17.07 17.47 -60.78
C MET A 187 -17.89 17.52 -62.08
N GLU A 188 -19.22 17.48 -61.99
CA GLU A 188 -20.11 17.64 -63.16
C GLU A 188 -19.98 19.03 -63.80
N GLN A 189 -19.88 20.08 -62.97
CA GLN A 189 -19.63 21.44 -63.43
C GLN A 189 -18.24 21.59 -64.08
N GLU A 190 -17.18 21.05 -63.47
CA GLU A 190 -15.83 21.03 -64.03
C GLU A 190 -15.80 20.32 -65.40
N GLY A 191 -16.51 19.19 -65.54
CA GLY A 191 -16.65 18.48 -66.82
C GLY A 191 -17.39 19.31 -67.88
N THR A 192 -18.43 20.04 -67.48
CA THR A 192 -19.17 20.95 -68.38
C THR A 192 -18.29 22.10 -68.84
N ILE A 193 -17.53 22.71 -67.92
CA ILE A 193 -16.57 23.78 -68.23
C ILE A 193 -15.51 23.28 -69.21
N ALA A 194 -14.93 22.10 -68.98
CA ALA A 194 -13.93 21.52 -69.87
C ALA A 194 -14.49 21.26 -71.29
N SER A 195 -15.74 20.79 -71.40
CA SER A 195 -16.42 20.60 -72.68
C SER A 195 -16.62 21.93 -73.41
N LEU A 196 -17.10 22.97 -72.70
CA LEU A 196 -17.28 24.31 -73.27
C LEU A 196 -15.94 24.96 -73.66
N GLN A 197 -14.90 24.78 -72.86
CA GLN A 197 -13.55 25.25 -73.21
C GLN A 197 -13.09 24.58 -74.50
N LYS A 198 -13.26 23.26 -74.66
CA LYS A 198 -12.91 22.54 -75.89
C LYS A 198 -13.69 23.04 -77.11
N GLU A 199 -14.97 23.35 -76.92
CA GLU A 199 -15.84 23.94 -77.95
C GLU A 199 -15.33 25.31 -78.41
N ILE A 200 -15.00 26.20 -77.46
CA ILE A 200 -14.46 27.54 -77.75
C ILE A 200 -13.14 27.44 -78.53
N HIS A 201 -12.22 26.54 -78.13
CA HIS A 201 -10.96 26.36 -78.85
C HIS A 201 -11.19 25.85 -80.28
N ARG A 202 -12.16 24.95 -80.48
CA ARG A 202 -12.50 24.47 -81.82
C ARG A 202 -13.06 25.59 -82.69
N LEU A 203 -14.05 26.34 -82.18
CA LEU A 203 -14.64 27.48 -82.89
C LEU A 203 -13.60 28.56 -83.19
N ALA A 204 -12.69 28.85 -82.26
CA ALA A 204 -11.60 29.80 -82.48
C ALA A 204 -10.68 29.37 -83.63
N LYS A 205 -10.33 28.07 -83.71
CA LYS A 205 -9.54 27.52 -84.81
C LYS A 205 -10.29 27.55 -86.15
N GLU A 206 -11.58 27.21 -86.14
CA GLU A 206 -12.43 27.30 -87.34
C GLU A 206 -12.52 28.75 -87.86
N GLU A 207 -12.64 29.72 -86.95
CA GLU A 207 -12.66 31.15 -87.28
C GLU A 207 -11.30 31.64 -87.80
N GLU A 208 -10.19 31.19 -87.23
CA GLU A 208 -8.84 31.50 -87.73
C GLU A 208 -8.64 30.99 -89.16
N GLU A 209 -9.05 29.75 -89.46
CA GLU A 209 -9.00 29.18 -90.81
C GLU A 209 -9.93 29.93 -91.78
N ARG A 210 -11.11 30.39 -91.31
CA ARG A 210 -12.03 31.23 -92.08
C ARG A 210 -11.36 32.57 -92.44
N ILE A 211 -10.72 33.23 -91.47
CA ILE A 211 -9.98 34.48 -91.65
C ILE A 211 -8.82 34.26 -92.64
N LEU A 212 -8.04 33.20 -92.49
CA LEU A 212 -6.95 32.86 -93.40
C LEU A 212 -7.45 32.65 -94.83
N THR A 213 -8.56 31.95 -95.00
CA THR A 213 -9.19 31.73 -96.30
C THR A 213 -9.70 33.04 -96.90
N GLN A 214 -10.38 33.87 -96.10
CA GLN A 214 -10.86 35.19 -96.54
C GLN A 214 -9.69 36.10 -96.95
N ASN A 215 -8.60 36.12 -96.19
CA ASN A 215 -7.38 36.87 -96.51
C ASN A 215 -6.71 36.37 -97.79
N ARG A 216 -6.68 35.05 -98.04
CA ARG A 216 -6.19 34.47 -99.31
C ARG A 216 -7.03 34.93 -100.49
N VAL A 217 -8.36 34.87 -100.38
CA VAL A 217 -9.28 35.34 -101.43
C VAL A 217 -9.10 36.83 -101.68
N PHE A 218 -9.00 37.63 -100.61
CA PHE A 218 -8.75 39.07 -100.70
C PHE A 218 -7.45 39.36 -101.44
N ALA A 219 -6.34 38.70 -101.07
CA ALA A 219 -5.05 38.87 -101.73
C ALA A 219 -5.10 38.47 -103.22
N HIS A 220 -5.84 37.41 -103.57
CA HIS A 220 -6.03 36.99 -104.95
C HIS A 220 -6.84 38.00 -105.77
N LEU A 221 -7.89 38.58 -105.18
CA LEU A 221 -8.66 39.66 -105.79
C LEU A 221 -7.79 40.90 -106.00
N CYS A 222 -7.02 41.33 -105.00
CA CYS A 222 -6.09 42.46 -105.14
C CYS A 222 -5.08 42.27 -106.28
N ARG A 223 -4.64 41.03 -106.58
CA ARG A 223 -3.75 40.74 -107.72
C ARG A 223 -4.44 40.78 -109.10
N ARG A 224 -5.76 40.63 -109.16
CA ARG A 224 -6.55 40.63 -110.41
C ARG A 224 -7.11 41.99 -110.79
N VAL A 225 -7.01 43.00 -109.91
CA VAL A 225 -7.42 44.37 -110.21
C VAL A 225 -6.31 45.05 -111.05
N PRO A 226 -6.60 45.55 -112.26
CA PRO A 226 -5.64 46.36 -113.01
C PRO A 226 -5.27 47.60 -112.20
N HIS A 227 -3.99 47.98 -112.18
CA HIS A 227 -3.47 49.16 -111.46
C HIS A 227 -3.99 50.52 -111.96
N SER A 228 -5.20 50.60 -112.53
CA SER A 228 -5.78 51.82 -113.11
C SER A 228 -6.99 52.39 -112.37
N VAL A 229 -7.34 51.89 -111.17
CA VAL A 229 -8.44 52.48 -110.35
C VAL A 229 -8.08 52.60 -108.85
N LEU A 230 -6.82 52.41 -108.47
CA LEU A 230 -6.37 52.53 -107.07
C LEU A 230 -5.55 53.80 -106.81
N ASP A 231 -5.81 54.86 -107.58
CA ASP A 231 -5.28 56.21 -107.33
C ASP A 231 -6.33 57.13 -106.70
N LYS A 232 -7.11 56.56 -105.78
CA LYS A 232 -7.65 57.31 -104.65
C LYS A 232 -6.87 56.86 -103.44
N GLN A 233 -5.64 57.39 -103.30
CA GLN A 233 -5.10 57.60 -101.97
C GLN A 233 -6.24 58.19 -101.11
N PRO A 234 -6.51 57.67 -99.90
CA PRO A 234 -7.35 58.41 -98.96
C PRO A 234 -6.74 59.80 -98.89
N THR A 235 -7.48 60.82 -99.31
CA THR A 235 -7.00 62.21 -99.28
C THR A 235 -6.42 62.43 -97.89
N GLU A 236 -5.33 63.18 -97.75
CA GLU A 236 -4.65 63.36 -96.46
C GLU A 236 -5.61 63.67 -95.29
N HIS A 237 -6.75 64.29 -95.60
CA HIS A 237 -7.87 64.52 -94.72
C HIS A 237 -8.58 63.26 -94.17
N GLU A 238 -8.84 62.24 -95.00
CA GLU A 238 -9.40 60.95 -94.56
C GLU A 238 -8.39 60.17 -93.72
N LEU A 239 -7.12 60.15 -94.14
CA LEU A 239 -6.05 59.53 -93.35
C LEU A 239 -5.89 60.23 -92.00
N ARG A 240 -6.07 61.56 -91.95
CA ARG A 240 -6.06 62.37 -90.73
C ARG A 240 -7.27 62.05 -89.84
N LEU A 241 -8.46 61.87 -90.42
CA LEU A 241 -9.67 61.45 -89.69
C LEU A 241 -9.52 60.04 -89.13
N TYR A 242 -9.01 59.07 -89.91
CA TYR A 242 -8.74 57.72 -89.43
C TYR A 242 -7.65 57.71 -88.36
N LYS A 243 -6.58 58.49 -88.51
CA LYS A 243 -5.55 58.65 -87.47
C LYS A 243 -6.10 59.30 -86.21
N GLN A 244 -7.07 60.19 -86.32
CA GLN A 244 -7.76 60.81 -85.19
C GLN A 244 -8.73 59.83 -84.51
N GLN A 245 -9.43 58.98 -85.28
CA GLN A 245 -10.24 57.89 -84.74
C GLN A 245 -9.39 56.81 -84.06
N VAL A 246 -8.28 56.41 -84.66
CA VAL A 246 -7.30 55.48 -84.07
C VAL A 246 -6.74 56.08 -82.78
N LYS A 247 -6.35 57.36 -82.76
CA LYS A 247 -5.95 58.04 -81.51
C LYS A 247 -7.07 58.10 -80.46
N LYS A 248 -8.33 58.18 -80.88
CA LYS A 248 -9.48 58.17 -79.97
C LYS A 248 -9.70 56.77 -79.39
N LEU A 249 -9.62 55.74 -80.23
CA LEU A 249 -9.68 54.34 -79.83
C LEU A 249 -8.49 53.93 -78.97
N GLU A 250 -7.27 54.38 -79.29
CA GLU A 250 -6.08 54.20 -78.45
C GLU A 250 -6.24 54.91 -77.11
N LYS A 251 -6.83 56.10 -77.07
CA LYS A 251 -7.18 56.75 -75.79
C LYS A 251 -8.21 55.95 -75.01
N THR A 252 -9.20 55.35 -75.66
CA THR A 252 -10.21 54.50 -75.01
C THR A 252 -9.61 53.18 -74.55
N LEU A 253 -8.73 52.56 -75.34
CA LEU A 253 -7.99 51.35 -75.00
C LEU A 253 -7.02 51.63 -73.86
N LYS A 254 -6.31 52.77 -73.87
CA LYS A 254 -5.42 53.20 -72.78
C LYS A 254 -6.20 53.54 -71.51
N LYS A 255 -7.47 53.97 -71.62
CA LYS A 255 -8.38 54.10 -70.47
C LYS A 255 -8.87 52.74 -69.97
N ASN A 256 -9.15 51.77 -70.85
CA ASN A 256 -9.52 50.40 -70.47
C ASN A 256 -8.35 49.63 -69.88
N ILE A 257 -7.14 49.79 -70.42
CA ILE A 257 -5.89 49.26 -69.85
C ILE A 257 -5.60 49.96 -68.53
N LYS A 258 -5.79 51.28 -68.39
CA LYS A 258 -5.72 51.95 -67.07
C LYS A 258 -6.79 51.46 -66.10
N LEU A 259 -7.98 51.07 -66.55
CA LEU A 259 -8.99 50.43 -65.71
C LEU A 259 -8.61 49.00 -65.32
N GLN A 260 -7.91 48.26 -66.19
CA GLN A 260 -7.29 46.98 -65.87
C GLN A 260 -6.07 47.13 -64.95
N ASP A 261 -5.26 48.19 -65.09
CA ASP A 261 -4.11 48.50 -64.26
C ASP A 261 -4.55 49.04 -62.88
N LEU A 262 -5.68 49.74 -62.77
CA LEU A 262 -6.31 50.02 -61.46
C LEU A 262 -6.87 48.76 -60.78
N ILE A 263 -7.03 47.66 -61.53
CA ILE A 263 -7.37 46.33 -61.01
C ILE A 263 -6.10 45.44 -60.84
N GLY A 264 -4.94 45.86 -61.37
CA GLY A 264 -3.71 45.06 -61.44
C GLY A 264 -2.44 45.65 -60.79
N GLN A 265 -2.39 46.94 -60.43
CA GLN A 265 -1.24 47.58 -59.78
C GLN A 265 -1.33 47.51 -58.26
N LYS A 266 -0.85 46.39 -57.71
CA LYS A 266 0.03 46.43 -56.52
C LYS A 266 1.10 45.37 -56.71
N LYS A 267 2.08 45.64 -57.56
CA LYS A 267 3.45 45.10 -57.47
C LYS A 267 4.37 45.75 -58.50
N SER A 268 5.58 46.07 -57.99
CA SER A 268 6.84 46.47 -58.62
C SER A 268 6.83 47.70 -59.53
N ASP A 269 7.52 48.76 -59.11
CA ASP A 269 8.95 48.90 -59.45
C ASP A 269 9.62 49.99 -58.59
N ASP A 270 10.96 50.07 -58.70
CA ASP A 270 11.91 51.06 -58.16
C ASP A 270 12.56 50.69 -56.79
N THR A 271 13.88 50.56 -56.63
CA THR A 271 15.04 50.99 -57.44
C THR A 271 16.29 50.18 -57.07
N GLU A 272 17.12 49.87 -58.06
CA GLU A 272 18.50 49.41 -57.92
C GLU A 272 19.35 50.35 -57.03
N LYS A 273 20.04 49.80 -56.03
CA LYS A 273 21.32 50.33 -55.55
C LYS A 273 22.27 49.20 -55.15
N LYS A 274 23.29 49.04 -56.00
CA LYS A 274 24.66 48.56 -55.79
C LYS A 274 24.96 47.71 -54.55
N ASP A 275 25.32 46.46 -54.86
CA ASP A 275 26.04 45.53 -53.99
C ASP A 275 27.45 46.05 -53.61
N GLU A 276 27.72 46.06 -52.30
CA GLU A 276 28.98 45.59 -51.71
C GLU A 276 28.62 44.60 -50.59
N PRO A 277 29.27 43.42 -50.49
CA PRO A 277 28.87 42.39 -49.54
C PRO A 277 29.44 42.69 -48.16
N SER A 278 28.65 43.35 -47.31
CA SER A 278 28.89 43.38 -45.87
C SER A 278 28.60 41.99 -45.28
N LYS A 279 29.54 41.47 -44.48
CA LYS A 279 29.50 40.16 -43.82
C LYS A 279 28.30 39.95 -42.87
N ASP A 280 27.52 40.98 -42.57
CA ASP A 280 26.33 40.90 -41.70
C ASP A 280 25.12 40.17 -42.34
N SER A 281 24.97 40.22 -43.67
CA SER A 281 23.76 39.70 -44.32
C SER A 281 23.67 38.16 -44.29
N HIS A 282 24.81 37.46 -44.32
CA HIS A 282 24.82 36.00 -44.22
C HIS A 282 24.49 35.50 -42.81
N GLN A 283 24.90 36.23 -41.77
CA GLN A 283 24.53 35.90 -40.39
C GLN A 283 23.05 36.19 -40.13
N GLN A 284 22.50 37.27 -40.68
CA GLN A 284 21.08 37.59 -40.55
C GLN A 284 20.18 36.59 -41.28
N ALA A 285 20.56 36.15 -42.48
CA ALA A 285 19.85 35.11 -43.23
C ALA A 285 19.91 33.72 -42.55
N LEU A 286 21.07 33.36 -41.96
CA LEU A 286 21.21 32.12 -41.17
C LEU A 286 20.37 32.15 -39.90
N VAL A 287 20.29 33.31 -39.24
CA VAL A 287 19.47 33.52 -38.05
C VAL A 287 17.98 33.45 -38.40
N GLU A 288 17.54 34.07 -39.50
CA GLU A 288 16.16 33.96 -40.00
C GLU A 288 15.79 32.52 -40.41
N GLN A 289 16.70 31.79 -41.04
CA GLN A 289 16.52 30.37 -41.33
C GLN A 289 16.40 29.53 -40.04
N SER A 290 17.19 29.84 -39.01
CA SER A 290 17.12 29.16 -37.73
C SER A 290 15.81 29.42 -36.99
N TYR A 291 15.30 30.67 -37.00
CA TYR A 291 14.00 31.02 -36.42
C TYR A 291 12.86 30.34 -37.17
N PHE A 292 12.91 30.31 -38.50
CA PHE A 292 11.92 29.60 -39.30
C PHE A 292 11.91 28.09 -38.99
N GLN A 293 13.07 27.47 -38.82
CA GLN A 293 13.18 26.06 -38.48
C GLN A 293 12.66 25.75 -37.06
N VAL A 294 12.87 26.66 -36.10
CA VAL A 294 12.29 26.59 -34.75
C VAL A 294 10.77 26.71 -34.82
N LEU A 295 10.23 27.67 -35.56
CA LEU A 295 8.79 27.84 -35.74
C LEU A 295 8.13 26.63 -36.42
N CYS A 296 8.78 26.04 -37.43
CA CYS A 296 8.34 24.78 -38.03
C CYS A 296 8.32 23.63 -37.03
N SER A 297 9.35 23.54 -36.18
CA SER A 297 9.44 22.50 -35.14
C SER A 297 8.32 22.64 -34.10
N ILE A 298 8.06 23.86 -33.64
CA ILE A 298 6.95 24.17 -32.72
C ILE A 298 5.60 23.86 -33.38
N ASN A 299 5.40 24.27 -34.63
CA ASN A 299 4.18 23.98 -35.37
C ASN A 299 3.94 22.47 -35.57
N SER A 300 5.00 21.69 -35.72
CA SER A 300 4.91 20.22 -35.78
C SER A 300 4.53 19.60 -34.44
N ILE A 301 4.92 20.20 -33.32
CA ILE A 301 4.53 19.74 -31.97
C ILE A 301 3.05 20.05 -31.71
N VAL A 302 2.59 21.24 -32.08
CA VAL A 302 1.20 21.70 -31.91
C VAL A 302 0.22 20.86 -32.74
N ASN A 303 0.60 20.49 -33.97
CA ASN A 303 -0.22 19.66 -34.86
C ASN A 303 0.00 18.15 -34.69
N ASN A 304 0.72 17.72 -33.66
CA ASN A 304 0.98 16.30 -33.41
C ASN A 304 -0.35 15.59 -33.06
N PRO A 305 -0.69 14.46 -33.70
CA PRO A 305 -1.92 13.71 -33.42
C PRO A 305 -2.03 13.15 -31.98
N ARG A 306 -0.95 13.17 -31.19
CA ARG A 306 -0.95 12.87 -29.75
C ARG A 306 -1.09 14.09 -28.83
N ALA A 307 -1.07 15.31 -29.37
CA ALA A 307 -1.28 16.52 -28.58
C ALA A 307 -2.78 16.64 -28.20
N PRO A 308 -3.11 17.19 -27.02
CA PRO A 308 -4.50 17.42 -26.62
C PRO A 308 -5.21 18.25 -27.69
N VAL A 309 -6.43 17.87 -28.05
CA VAL A 309 -7.25 18.59 -29.04
C VAL A 309 -7.48 20.02 -28.53
N ILE A 310 -6.72 20.97 -29.07
CA ILE A 310 -6.89 22.39 -28.77
C ILE A 310 -8.25 22.81 -29.34
N ILE A 311 -9.25 22.96 -28.48
CA ILE A 311 -10.57 23.47 -28.83
C ILE A 311 -10.46 25.00 -29.01
N TYR A 312 -9.73 25.46 -30.03
CA TYR A 312 -9.91 26.83 -30.50
C TYR A 312 -11.14 26.84 -31.42
N LYS A 313 -12.31 26.85 -30.79
CA LYS A 313 -13.53 27.27 -31.47
C LYS A 313 -13.30 28.72 -31.88
N GLN A 314 -13.25 28.97 -33.19
CA GLN A 314 -13.47 30.29 -33.76
C GLN A 314 -14.71 30.90 -33.11
N SER A 315 -14.52 31.82 -32.16
CA SER A 315 -15.58 32.73 -31.73
C SER A 315 -15.83 33.66 -32.90
N LYS A 316 -16.74 33.24 -33.78
CA LYS A 316 -17.37 34.09 -34.78
C LYS A 316 -18.09 35.22 -34.05
N GLY A 317 -17.42 36.36 -33.95
CA GLY A 317 -17.96 37.60 -33.44
C GLY A 317 -17.42 38.76 -34.27
N ARG A 318 -18.16 39.09 -35.34
CA ARG A 318 -18.16 40.39 -36.04
C ARG A 318 -16.99 40.66 -37.01
N ALA A 319 -17.31 40.64 -38.30
CA ALA A 319 -16.61 41.45 -39.30
C ALA A 319 -16.83 42.94 -39.00
N PRO A 320 -15.83 43.77 -39.25
CA PRO A 320 -16.04 44.79 -40.26
C PRO A 320 -14.96 44.71 -41.34
N ASN A 321 -15.44 44.81 -42.58
CA ASN A 321 -14.72 45.13 -43.80
C ASN A 321 -13.31 45.71 -43.59
N GLY A 322 -12.31 44.96 -44.04
CA GLY A 322 -10.94 45.41 -44.20
C GLY A 322 -10.28 44.56 -45.26
N ASN A 323 -9.86 45.20 -46.35
CA ASN A 323 -9.24 44.55 -47.50
C ASN A 323 -8.04 43.72 -47.07
N LYS A 324 -7.94 42.51 -47.63
CA LYS A 324 -6.76 41.65 -47.56
C LYS A 324 -5.57 42.40 -48.14
N ASP A 325 -4.66 42.85 -47.28
CA ASP A 325 -3.32 43.22 -47.69
C ASP A 325 -2.41 42.02 -47.44
N ILE A 326 -1.68 41.64 -48.47
CA ILE A 326 -0.69 40.56 -48.45
C ILE A 326 0.53 41.14 -47.74
N GLY A 327 0.47 41.21 -46.41
CA GLY A 327 1.62 40.85 -45.60
C GLY A 327 1.83 39.35 -45.78
N GLN A 328 3.06 38.91 -45.87
CA GLN A 328 3.38 37.51 -45.78
C GLN A 328 2.97 37.07 -44.37
N ASP A 329 1.70 36.65 -44.22
CA ASP A 329 1.19 35.97 -43.02
C ASP A 329 2.10 34.75 -42.88
N CYS A 330 3.16 34.90 -42.09
CA CYS A 330 3.94 33.80 -41.59
C CYS A 330 2.90 32.91 -40.91
N GLY A 331 2.58 31.76 -41.52
CA GLY A 331 1.47 30.87 -41.15
C GLY A 331 1.66 30.18 -39.80
N PHE A 332 2.04 30.96 -38.82
CA PHE A 332 2.42 30.70 -37.44
C PHE A 332 1.71 31.68 -36.48
N GLU A 333 0.83 32.57 -36.97
CA GLU A 333 0.06 33.50 -36.12
C GLU A 333 -0.77 32.78 -35.06
N HIS A 334 -1.23 31.56 -35.37
CA HIS A 334 -1.94 30.70 -34.44
C HIS A 334 -1.05 30.14 -33.32
N LEU A 335 0.28 30.17 -33.47
CA LEU A 335 1.19 29.63 -32.45
C LEU A 335 1.28 30.52 -31.22
N VAL A 336 1.25 31.84 -31.38
CA VAL A 336 1.42 32.77 -30.25
C VAL A 336 0.32 32.60 -29.20
N PRO A 337 -0.99 32.62 -29.55
CA PRO A 337 -2.06 32.38 -28.57
C PRO A 337 -2.00 30.98 -27.95
N ILE A 338 -1.52 29.97 -28.68
CA ILE A 338 -1.41 28.60 -28.18
C ILE A 338 -0.28 28.49 -27.15
N ILE A 339 0.87 29.12 -27.41
CA ILE A 339 2.01 29.14 -26.49
C ILE A 339 1.66 29.95 -25.23
N GLU A 340 0.99 31.09 -25.37
CA GLU A 340 0.49 31.88 -24.23
C GLU A 340 -0.44 31.03 -23.35
N MET A 341 -1.39 30.31 -23.95
CA MET A 341 -2.26 29.39 -23.24
C MET A 341 -1.49 28.25 -22.54
N TRP A 342 -0.49 27.64 -23.18
CA TRP A 342 0.33 26.61 -22.53
C TRP A 342 1.15 27.16 -21.36
N VAL A 343 1.63 28.41 -21.47
CA VAL A 343 2.30 29.10 -20.37
C VAL A 343 1.33 29.32 -19.20
N ASP A 344 0.10 29.74 -19.48
CA ASP A 344 -0.96 29.91 -18.48
C ASP A 344 -1.39 28.59 -17.82
N GLU A 345 -1.47 27.50 -18.60
CA GLU A 345 -1.74 26.15 -18.06
C GLU A 345 -0.58 25.66 -17.18
N LEU A 346 0.67 25.91 -17.58
CA LEU A 346 1.86 25.55 -16.80
C LEU A 346 2.00 26.36 -15.50
N THR A 347 1.64 27.65 -15.52
CA THR A 347 1.62 28.48 -14.30
C THR A 347 0.48 28.05 -13.38
N SER A 348 -0.72 27.79 -13.94
CA SER A 348 -1.86 27.25 -13.20
C SER A 348 -1.55 25.91 -12.54
N LEU A 349 -0.76 25.05 -13.19
CA LEU A 349 -0.32 23.78 -12.62
C LEU A 349 0.57 23.97 -11.38
N LYS A 350 1.47 24.94 -11.42
CA LYS A 350 2.32 25.30 -10.26
C LYS A 350 1.50 25.88 -9.12
N ASP A 351 0.48 26.69 -9.42
CA ASP A 351 -0.39 27.28 -8.41
C ASP A 351 -1.36 26.25 -7.81
N LEU A 352 -1.81 25.28 -8.62
CA LEU A 352 -2.55 24.11 -8.14
C LEU A 352 -1.70 23.27 -7.19
N TYR A 353 -0.44 23.03 -7.52
CA TYR A 353 0.50 22.33 -6.62
C TYR A 353 0.69 23.07 -5.29
N LYS A 354 0.86 24.40 -5.31
CA LYS A 354 0.96 25.19 -4.07
C LYS A 354 -0.32 25.08 -3.24
N SER A 355 -1.48 25.19 -3.89
CA SER A 355 -2.78 25.09 -3.24
C SER A 355 -2.99 23.70 -2.63
N LEU A 356 -2.64 22.65 -3.37
CA LEU A 356 -2.76 21.27 -2.91
C LEU A 356 -1.78 20.97 -1.77
N LYS A 357 -0.58 21.57 -1.80
CA LYS A 357 0.38 21.48 -0.69
C LYS A 357 -0.18 22.12 0.58
N ILE A 358 -0.83 23.29 0.49
CA ILE A 358 -1.49 23.94 1.63
C ILE A 358 -2.62 23.03 2.15
N LEU A 359 -3.47 22.52 1.25
CA LEU A 359 -4.56 21.61 1.60
C LEU A 359 -4.05 20.32 2.26
N SER A 360 -2.94 19.76 1.76
CA SER A 360 -2.32 18.57 2.33
C SER A 360 -1.80 18.82 3.74
N ALA A 361 -1.25 20.01 4.02
CA ALA A 361 -0.77 20.36 5.35
C ALA A 361 -1.90 20.54 6.37
N GLU A 362 -3.11 20.86 5.89
CA GLU A 362 -4.29 21.09 6.73
C GLU A 362 -5.12 19.82 6.94
N LEU A 363 -5.28 18.98 5.92
CA LEU A 363 -6.05 17.74 5.99
C LEU A 363 -5.21 16.54 6.45
N VAL A 364 -3.91 16.50 6.12
CA VAL A 364 -3.02 15.37 6.43
C VAL A 364 -1.63 15.85 6.91
N PRO A 365 -1.55 16.48 8.10
CA PRO A 365 -0.31 17.09 8.60
C PRO A 365 0.84 16.10 8.84
N TRP A 366 0.53 14.81 8.98
CA TRP A 366 1.47 13.72 9.24
C TRP A 366 2.15 13.19 7.97
N HIS A 367 1.69 13.56 6.78
CA HIS A 367 2.40 13.24 5.54
C HIS A 367 3.49 14.28 5.24
N SER A 368 4.74 13.83 5.31
CA SER A 368 5.89 14.62 4.86
C SER A 368 6.01 14.51 3.34
N LEU A 369 5.23 15.33 2.64
CA LEU A 369 5.28 15.38 1.18
C LEU A 369 6.70 15.79 0.75
N LYS A 370 7.36 14.94 -0.05
CA LYS A 370 8.74 15.17 -0.53
C LYS A 370 8.83 16.58 -1.11
N LYS A 371 9.83 17.37 -0.67
CA LYS A 371 10.16 18.65 -1.31
C LYS A 371 10.57 18.34 -2.74
N LEU A 372 9.72 18.68 -3.71
CA LEU A 372 10.09 18.67 -5.12
C LEU A 372 11.28 19.64 -5.29
N ASP A 373 12.36 19.17 -5.91
CA ASP A 373 13.48 20.01 -6.28
C ASP A 373 12.99 21.04 -7.30
N GLU A 374 13.33 22.33 -7.14
CA GLU A 374 12.80 23.43 -7.97
C GLU A 374 13.15 23.28 -9.46
N LYS A 375 14.08 22.37 -9.78
CA LYS A 375 14.52 22.03 -11.13
C LYS A 375 13.66 20.99 -11.84
N GLU A 376 12.87 20.20 -11.11
CA GLU A 376 11.97 19.20 -11.70
C GLU A 376 10.58 19.83 -11.84
N GLY A 377 10.11 20.02 -13.08
CA GLY A 377 8.78 20.58 -13.32
C GLY A 377 7.68 19.71 -12.72
N VAL A 378 6.68 20.33 -12.09
CA VAL A 378 5.50 19.65 -11.54
C VAL A 378 4.81 18.85 -12.64
N LYS A 379 4.65 17.53 -12.48
CA LYS A 379 3.90 16.70 -13.42
C LYS A 379 2.47 16.51 -12.92
N VAL A 380 1.52 16.39 -13.85
CA VAL A 380 0.11 16.10 -13.54
C VAL A 380 -0.03 14.77 -12.78
N GLY A 381 0.84 13.79 -13.08
CA GLY A 381 0.87 12.52 -12.35
C GLY A 381 1.19 12.68 -10.86
N ASP A 382 2.09 13.61 -10.51
CA ASP A 382 2.46 13.86 -9.11
C ASP A 382 1.32 14.55 -8.35
N LEU A 383 0.57 15.42 -9.04
CA LEU A 383 -0.65 16.05 -8.51
C LEU A 383 -1.77 15.05 -8.29
N LEU A 384 -2.00 14.16 -9.26
CA LEU A 384 -3.01 13.11 -9.15
C LEU A 384 -2.70 12.18 -7.98
N PHE A 385 -1.45 11.73 -7.86
CA PHE A 385 -1.01 10.93 -6.72
C PHE A 385 -1.23 11.65 -5.38
N MET A 386 -0.95 12.95 -5.30
CA MET A 386 -1.19 13.74 -4.09
C MET A 386 -2.68 13.84 -3.75
N VAL A 387 -3.55 14.03 -4.74
CA VAL A 387 -5.02 14.05 -4.55
C VAL A 387 -5.52 12.68 -4.10
N ASP A 388 -5.10 11.60 -4.75
CA ASP A 388 -5.48 10.22 -4.41
C ASP A 388 -5.04 9.87 -2.99
N THR A 389 -3.82 10.26 -2.60
CA THR A 389 -3.31 10.07 -1.22
C THR A 389 -4.15 10.84 -0.20
N ILE A 390 -4.53 12.09 -0.49
CA ILE A 390 -5.39 12.88 0.40
C ILE A 390 -6.78 12.27 0.50
N LEU A 391 -7.35 11.81 -0.62
CA LEU A 391 -8.68 11.18 -0.66
C LEU A 391 -8.71 9.87 0.14
N GLU A 392 -7.74 8.99 -0.07
CA GLU A 392 -7.61 7.71 0.63
C GLU A 392 -7.49 7.92 2.14
N GLU A 393 -6.68 8.90 2.58
CA GLU A 393 -6.51 9.19 4.00
C GLU A 393 -7.75 9.85 4.64
N VAL A 394 -8.44 10.75 3.93
CA VAL A 394 -9.69 11.35 4.41
C VAL A 394 -10.80 10.30 4.50
N GLU A 395 -10.82 9.35 3.58
CA GLU A 395 -11.75 8.21 3.60
C GLU A 395 -11.47 7.28 4.79
N ASN A 396 -10.19 6.99 5.06
CA ASN A 396 -9.76 6.23 6.25
C ASN A 396 -10.12 6.93 7.57
N GLN A 397 -9.99 8.27 7.66
CA GLN A 397 -10.39 9.03 8.85
C GLN A 397 -11.90 8.98 9.11
N LYS A 398 -12.72 8.83 8.05
CA LYS A 398 -14.18 8.76 8.17
C LYS A 398 -14.65 7.42 8.75
N GLU A 399 -13.90 6.35 8.54
CA GLU A 399 -14.16 5.05 9.18
C GLU A 399 -13.65 4.97 10.63
N THR A 400 -12.63 5.75 11.01
CA THR A 400 -12.07 5.75 12.36
C THR A 400 -12.44 7.01 13.15
N SER A 401 -13.72 7.19 13.47
CA SER A 401 -14.20 8.24 14.41
C SER A 401 -13.69 8.10 15.87
N SER A 402 -12.62 7.34 16.09
CA SER A 402 -11.98 7.14 17.39
C SER A 402 -10.45 7.27 17.35
N THR A 403 -9.89 8.05 16.42
CA THR A 403 -8.45 8.33 16.49
C THR A 403 -8.14 9.10 17.78
N PRO A 404 -7.20 8.61 18.61
CA PRO A 404 -6.74 9.31 19.80
C PRO A 404 -6.19 10.68 19.42
N ASN A 405 -6.29 11.64 20.35
CA ASN A 405 -5.51 12.88 20.39
C ASN A 405 -4.14 12.75 19.68
N SER A 406 -3.81 13.66 18.76
CA SER A 406 -2.53 13.71 18.02
C SER A 406 -1.30 13.53 18.92
N GLN A 407 -1.32 14.03 20.14
CA GLN A 407 -0.26 13.84 21.14
C GLN A 407 -0.19 12.39 21.65
N THR A 408 -1.33 11.71 21.80
CA THR A 408 -1.40 10.30 22.18
C THR A 408 -0.93 9.41 21.05
N LEU A 409 -1.31 9.69 19.80
CA LEU A 409 -0.77 9.01 18.62
C LEU A 409 0.73 9.21 18.49
N GLN A 410 1.24 10.43 18.67
CA GLN A 410 2.67 10.71 18.63
C GLN A 410 3.43 10.03 19.79
N ALA A 411 2.83 9.94 20.98
CA ALA A 411 3.39 9.19 22.10
C ALA A 411 3.42 7.68 21.83
N ILE A 412 2.37 7.12 21.22
CA ILE A 412 2.29 5.72 20.81
C ILE A 412 3.33 5.41 19.74
N VAL A 413 3.44 6.26 18.71
CA VAL A 413 4.45 6.14 17.64
C VAL A 413 5.86 6.21 18.22
N SER A 414 6.13 7.17 19.12
CA SER A 414 7.42 7.29 19.80
C SER A 414 7.73 6.07 20.69
N HIS A 415 6.70 5.48 21.29
CA HIS A 415 6.83 4.26 22.08
C HIS A 415 7.22 3.07 21.20
N PHE A 416 6.57 2.88 20.06
CA PHE A 416 6.90 1.82 19.11
C PHE A 416 8.28 2.00 18.46
N GLN A 417 8.68 3.24 18.16
CA GLN A 417 10.03 3.54 17.67
C GLN A 417 11.12 3.15 18.68
N LYS A 418 10.87 3.33 19.99
CA LYS A 418 11.77 2.87 21.06
C LYS A 418 11.72 1.36 21.26
N LEU A 419 10.54 0.75 21.20
CA LEU A 419 10.37 -0.69 21.41
C LEU A 419 11.09 -1.51 20.32
N PHE A 420 11.06 -1.02 19.08
CA PHE A 420 11.66 -1.69 17.92
C PHE A 420 13.00 -1.09 17.46
N ASP A 421 13.51 -0.06 18.16
CA ASP A 421 14.77 0.64 17.90
C ASP A 421 14.90 1.20 16.47
N VAL A 422 13.86 1.92 16.02
CA VAL A 422 13.73 2.43 14.64
C VAL A 422 13.61 3.95 14.59
N GLN A 423 14.42 4.59 13.74
CA GLN A 423 14.46 6.06 13.58
C GLN A 423 13.25 6.66 12.83
N SER A 424 12.44 5.87 12.11
CA SER A 424 11.26 6.34 11.38
C SER A 424 10.12 5.32 11.36
N LEU A 425 8.87 5.78 11.24
CA LEU A 425 7.66 4.96 11.15
C LEU A 425 7.72 3.94 10.01
N ASN A 426 8.33 4.31 8.88
CA ASN A 426 8.50 3.42 7.73
C ASN A 426 9.39 2.19 8.02
N GLY A 427 10.24 2.25 9.04
CA GLY A 427 11.07 1.10 9.44
C GLY A 427 10.40 0.18 10.47
N VAL A 428 9.28 0.60 11.09
CA VAL A 428 8.56 -0.20 12.09
C VAL A 428 7.91 -1.42 11.43
N PHE A 429 7.26 -1.24 10.28
CA PHE A 429 6.64 -2.35 9.54
C PHE A 429 7.67 -3.39 9.04
N PRO A 430 8.80 -3.00 8.42
CA PRO A 430 9.91 -3.91 8.13
C PRO A 430 10.41 -4.66 9.36
N ARG A 431 10.62 -3.97 10.49
CA ARG A 431 11.14 -4.60 11.71
C ARG A 431 10.14 -5.57 12.34
N MET A 432 8.86 -5.25 12.28
CA MET A 432 7.78 -6.11 12.73
C MET A 432 7.66 -7.37 11.86
N ASN A 433 7.72 -7.23 10.53
CA ASN A 433 7.77 -8.39 9.63
C ASN A 433 9.01 -9.25 9.86
N GLU A 434 10.16 -8.65 10.16
CA GLU A 434 11.36 -9.38 10.53
C GLU A 434 11.16 -10.16 11.83
N VAL A 435 10.55 -9.57 12.86
CA VAL A 435 10.20 -10.27 14.11
C VAL A 435 9.24 -11.42 13.86
N TYR A 436 8.19 -11.24 13.06
CA TYR A 436 7.26 -12.31 12.71
C TYR A 436 7.94 -13.43 11.92
N THR A 437 8.84 -13.07 11.00
CA THR A 437 9.64 -14.04 10.24
C THR A 437 10.55 -14.84 11.17
N ARG A 438 11.27 -14.16 12.07
CA ARG A 438 12.14 -14.81 13.07
C ARG A 438 11.36 -15.69 14.05
N LEU A 439 10.18 -15.25 14.49
CA LEU A 439 9.31 -16.05 15.35
C LEU A 439 8.79 -17.29 14.61
N GLY A 440 8.44 -17.15 13.33
CA GLY A 440 8.06 -18.26 12.46
C GLY A 440 9.20 -19.27 12.27
N GLU A 441 10.41 -18.78 11.98
CA GLU A 441 11.63 -19.59 11.90
C GLU A 441 11.90 -20.34 13.22
N MET A 442 11.78 -19.64 14.36
CA MET A 442 12.02 -20.22 15.68
C MET A 442 10.97 -21.27 16.04
N ASN A 443 9.68 -21.01 15.83
CA ASN A 443 8.64 -22.00 16.05
C ASN A 443 8.81 -23.22 15.14
N ASN A 444 9.26 -23.02 13.90
CA ASN A 444 9.55 -24.12 13.00
C ASN A 444 10.75 -24.95 13.49
N ALA A 445 11.83 -24.29 13.94
CA ALA A 445 12.98 -24.97 14.51
C ALA A 445 12.62 -25.76 15.77
N VAL A 446 11.79 -25.18 16.65
CA VAL A 446 11.30 -25.85 17.87
C VAL A 446 10.46 -27.07 17.54
N ARG A 447 9.55 -26.97 16.56
CA ARG A 447 8.75 -28.11 16.08
C ARG A 447 9.62 -29.21 15.48
N ASN A 448 10.60 -28.85 14.64
CA ASN A 448 11.54 -29.82 14.09
C ASN A 448 12.35 -30.53 15.20
N LEU A 449 12.76 -29.79 16.24
CA LEU A 449 13.44 -30.38 17.39
C LEU A 449 12.50 -31.27 18.22
N GLN A 450 11.24 -30.88 18.39
CA GLN A 450 10.23 -31.72 19.07
C GLN A 450 9.98 -33.02 18.31
N GLU A 451 9.85 -32.96 16.97
CA GLU A 451 9.72 -34.15 16.12
C GLU A 451 10.95 -35.05 16.20
N LEU A 452 12.16 -34.49 16.10
CA LEU A 452 13.41 -35.24 16.16
C LEU A 452 13.65 -35.89 17.53
N LEU A 453 13.18 -35.26 18.60
CA LEU A 453 13.31 -35.73 19.98
C LEU A 453 12.08 -36.51 20.47
N GLU A 454 11.09 -36.75 19.59
CA GLU A 454 9.82 -37.42 19.89
C GLU A 454 9.07 -36.81 21.10
N LEU A 455 9.18 -35.50 21.29
CA LEU A 455 8.47 -34.75 22.32
C LEU A 455 7.07 -34.37 21.84
N ASP A 456 6.10 -34.34 22.75
CA ASP A 456 4.73 -33.93 22.39
C ASP A 456 4.73 -32.49 21.85
N SER A 457 3.89 -32.22 20.85
CA SER A 457 3.73 -30.92 20.18
C SER A 457 3.31 -29.79 21.14
N SER A 458 2.81 -30.14 22.32
CA SER A 458 2.47 -29.21 23.41
C SER A 458 3.63 -28.89 24.35
N SER A 459 4.81 -29.51 24.16
CA SER A 459 5.96 -29.37 25.05
C SER A 459 6.50 -27.95 25.07
N SER A 460 6.72 -27.39 26.26
CA SER A 460 7.27 -26.03 26.39
C SER A 460 8.70 -25.94 25.86
N LEU A 461 9.10 -24.74 25.40
CA LEU A 461 10.46 -24.47 24.91
C LEU A 461 11.55 -24.86 25.91
N CYS A 462 11.29 -24.67 27.21
CA CYS A 462 12.22 -25.04 28.27
C CYS A 462 12.46 -26.56 28.34
N VAL A 463 11.43 -27.37 28.08
CA VAL A 463 11.55 -28.84 28.04
C VAL A 463 12.37 -29.28 26.83
N VAL A 464 12.15 -28.66 25.66
CA VAL A 464 12.94 -28.94 24.46
C VAL A 464 14.42 -28.61 24.69
N VAL A 465 14.73 -27.40 25.19
CA VAL A 465 16.12 -26.97 25.45
C VAL A 465 16.80 -27.83 26.52
N SER A 466 16.10 -28.17 27.62
CA SER A 466 16.67 -29.03 28.66
C SER A 466 16.90 -30.46 28.20
N THR A 467 16.07 -30.99 27.29
CA THR A 467 16.26 -32.32 26.70
C THR A 467 17.46 -32.33 25.75
N VAL A 468 17.60 -31.32 24.89
CA VAL A 468 18.79 -31.12 24.06
C VAL A 468 20.04 -30.96 24.94
N GLY A 469 19.95 -30.19 26.04
CA GLY A 469 21.05 -30.01 26.99
C GLY A 469 21.51 -31.33 27.61
N LYS A 470 20.58 -32.17 28.07
CA LYS A 470 20.89 -33.51 28.59
C LYS A 470 21.52 -34.41 27.53
N LEU A 471 21.03 -34.36 26.29
CA LEU A 471 21.61 -35.10 25.16
C LEU A 471 23.06 -34.67 24.90
N CYS A 472 23.32 -33.37 24.88
CA CYS A 472 24.68 -32.82 24.76
C CYS A 472 25.57 -33.25 25.93
N GLU A 473 25.06 -33.28 27.17
CA GLU A 473 25.82 -33.78 28.32
C GLU A 473 26.15 -35.27 28.20
N ILE A 474 25.20 -36.09 27.74
CA ILE A 474 25.41 -37.53 27.51
C ILE A 474 26.47 -37.75 26.44
N ILE A 475 26.36 -37.06 25.30
CA ILE A 475 27.33 -37.16 24.19
C ILE A 475 28.70 -36.66 24.65
N ASN A 476 28.78 -35.53 25.36
CA ASN A 476 30.06 -35.02 25.86
C ASN A 476 30.69 -35.95 26.88
N LYS A 477 29.89 -36.59 27.74
CA LYS A 477 30.39 -37.57 28.70
C LYS A 477 30.88 -38.83 27.99
N ASP A 478 30.16 -39.32 26.98
CA ASP A 478 30.56 -40.48 26.17
C ASP A 478 31.84 -40.19 25.37
N VAL A 479 31.93 -39.03 24.72
CA VAL A 479 33.15 -38.58 24.03
C VAL A 479 34.31 -38.42 25.03
N SER A 480 34.06 -37.85 26.22
CA SER A 480 35.08 -37.74 27.26
C SER A 480 35.55 -39.10 27.77
N GLU A 481 34.65 -40.08 27.92
CA GLU A 481 34.98 -41.46 28.27
C GLU A 481 35.74 -42.18 27.15
N GLN A 482 35.36 -42.00 25.89
CA GLN A 482 36.08 -42.53 24.72
C GLN A 482 37.49 -41.93 24.63
N VAL A 483 37.64 -40.62 24.85
CA VAL A 483 38.93 -39.93 24.91
C VAL A 483 39.77 -40.46 26.07
N LYS A 484 39.17 -40.70 27.25
CA LYS A 484 39.86 -41.34 28.39
C LYS A 484 40.27 -42.79 28.10
N GLN A 485 39.47 -43.55 27.35
CA GLN A 485 39.85 -44.91 26.92
C GLN A 485 41.03 -44.91 25.95
N VAL A 486 41.07 -43.95 25.00
CA VAL A 486 42.15 -43.84 24.02
C VAL A 486 43.45 -43.30 24.66
N LEU A 487 43.34 -42.27 25.48
CA LEU A 487 44.51 -41.61 26.09
C LEU A 487 45.01 -42.32 27.36
N GLY A 488 44.14 -43.07 28.06
CA GLY A 488 44.43 -43.68 29.36
C GLY A 488 44.22 -42.70 30.54
N PRO A 489 44.37 -43.17 31.79
CA PRO A 489 44.11 -42.34 32.98
C PRO A 489 45.10 -41.17 33.03
N GLU A 490 44.53 -39.99 33.18
CA GLU A 490 45.15 -38.68 32.97
C GLU A 490 46.29 -38.38 33.97
N ASP A 491 47.53 -38.37 33.47
CA ASP A 491 48.57 -37.44 33.91
C ASP A 491 49.18 -36.83 32.64
N LEU A 492 49.30 -35.50 32.58
CA LEU A 492 49.90 -34.77 31.45
C LEU A 492 51.31 -35.30 31.15
N GLN A 493 52.03 -35.76 32.19
CA GLN A 493 53.34 -36.41 32.07
C GLN A 493 53.26 -37.79 31.40
N SER A 494 52.20 -38.57 31.64
CA SER A 494 51.98 -39.84 30.95
C SER A 494 51.60 -39.63 29.47
N ILE A 495 50.90 -38.54 29.15
CA ILE A 495 50.60 -38.14 27.77
C ILE A 495 51.88 -37.68 27.06
N ILE A 496 52.70 -36.82 27.69
CA ILE A 496 53.99 -36.39 27.15
C ILE A 496 54.91 -37.59 26.94
N LYS A 497 55.02 -38.49 27.92
CA LYS A 497 55.82 -39.70 27.80
C LYS A 497 55.34 -40.63 26.68
N LYS A 498 54.03 -40.85 26.54
CA LYS A 498 53.47 -41.62 25.40
C LYS A 498 53.73 -40.93 24.06
N LEU A 499 53.69 -39.60 24.02
CA LEU A 499 53.97 -38.82 22.82
C LEU A 499 55.47 -38.89 22.45
N GLU A 500 56.36 -38.82 23.45
CA GLU A 500 57.81 -39.03 23.29
C GLU A 500 58.13 -40.47 22.86
N GLU A 501 57.49 -41.48 23.46
CA GLU A 501 57.58 -42.88 23.04
C GLU A 501 57.10 -43.05 21.59
N HIS A 502 56.08 -42.28 21.17
CA HIS A 502 55.61 -42.26 19.79
C HIS A 502 56.58 -41.51 18.85
N GLU A 503 57.26 -40.46 19.31
CA GLU A 503 58.31 -39.79 18.53
C GLU A 503 59.56 -40.66 18.33
N GLU A 504 59.90 -41.55 19.26
CA GLU A 504 60.98 -42.53 19.07
C GLU A 504 60.54 -43.76 18.27
N PHE A 505 59.33 -44.28 18.51
CA PHE A 505 58.82 -45.46 17.82
C PHE A 505 58.48 -45.19 16.36
N PHE A 506 57.88 -44.03 16.05
CA PHE A 506 57.35 -43.77 14.71
C PHE A 506 58.43 -43.71 13.62
N PRO A 507 59.60 -43.07 13.82
CA PRO A 507 60.71 -43.14 12.85
C PRO A 507 61.23 -44.56 12.64
N ALA A 508 61.33 -45.37 13.71
CA ALA A 508 61.76 -46.76 13.63
C ALA A 508 60.73 -47.64 12.90
N PHE A 509 59.45 -47.45 13.21
CA PHE A 509 58.34 -48.11 12.55
C PHE A 509 58.23 -47.71 11.09
N GLN A 510 58.40 -46.43 10.77
CA GLN A 510 58.34 -45.94 9.40
C GLN A 510 59.54 -46.39 8.57
N ALA A 511 60.75 -46.43 9.14
CA ALA A 511 61.91 -47.05 8.49
C ALA A 511 61.64 -48.53 8.18
N PHE A 512 61.17 -49.30 9.17
CA PHE A 512 60.80 -50.70 8.98
C PHE A 512 59.69 -50.90 7.94
N ALA A 513 58.67 -50.04 7.94
CA ALA A 513 57.58 -50.10 6.98
C ALA A 513 58.06 -49.77 5.56
N ASN A 514 58.93 -48.78 5.40
CA ASN A 514 59.56 -48.46 4.12
C ASN A 514 60.45 -49.60 3.62
N ASP A 515 61.23 -50.22 4.51
CA ASP A 515 62.03 -51.41 4.17
C ASP A 515 61.12 -52.56 3.69
N LEU A 516 59.97 -52.77 4.35
CA LEU A 516 58.98 -53.76 3.91
C LEU A 516 58.35 -53.40 2.56
N LEU A 517 58.02 -52.14 2.33
CA LEU A 517 57.48 -51.68 1.03
C LEU A 517 58.50 -51.89 -0.10
N GLU A 518 59.78 -51.64 0.15
CA GLU A 518 60.86 -51.87 -0.81
C GLU A 518 61.10 -53.37 -1.08
N ILE A 519 61.14 -54.20 -0.03
CA ILE A 519 61.30 -55.66 -0.16
C ILE A 519 60.12 -56.31 -0.88
N LEU A 520 58.91 -55.80 -0.66
CA LEU A 520 57.68 -56.34 -1.25
C LEU A 520 57.33 -55.73 -2.61
N GLU A 521 58.03 -54.67 -3.04
CA GLU A 521 57.73 -53.84 -4.21
C GLU A 521 56.30 -53.29 -4.22
N ILE A 522 55.89 -52.64 -3.13
CA ILE A 522 54.53 -52.11 -2.94
C ILE A 522 54.60 -50.64 -2.54
N ASP A 523 53.69 -49.83 -3.08
CA ASP A 523 53.67 -48.38 -2.84
C ASP A 523 52.72 -47.96 -1.69
N ASP A 524 51.90 -48.89 -1.18
CA ASP A 524 50.85 -48.63 -0.19
C ASP A 524 51.04 -49.43 1.11
N LEU A 525 51.04 -48.71 2.24
CA LEU A 525 51.19 -49.26 3.59
C LEU A 525 50.10 -50.30 3.92
N ASP A 526 48.87 -50.07 3.46
CA ASP A 526 47.74 -50.96 3.70
C ASP A 526 47.85 -52.29 2.92
N ALA A 527 48.69 -52.31 1.89
CA ALA A 527 48.94 -53.48 1.05
C ALA A 527 50.09 -54.38 1.57
N ILE A 528 50.85 -53.95 2.58
CA ILE A 528 51.92 -54.74 3.21
C ILE A 528 51.38 -56.06 3.77
N VAL A 529 50.36 -56.02 4.63
CA VAL A 529 49.81 -57.23 5.29
C VAL A 529 49.22 -58.21 4.27
N PRO A 530 48.41 -57.78 3.28
CA PRO A 530 47.95 -58.64 2.19
C PRO A 530 49.08 -59.28 1.38
N ALA A 531 50.16 -58.55 1.09
CA ALA A 531 51.25 -59.07 0.28
C ALA A 531 52.17 -60.05 1.02
N VAL A 532 52.47 -59.79 2.30
CA VAL A 532 53.16 -60.76 3.15
C VAL A 532 52.35 -62.06 3.26
N LYS A 533 51.02 -61.95 3.38
CA LYS A 533 50.13 -63.13 3.35
C LYS A 533 50.20 -63.87 2.00
N LYS A 534 50.28 -63.16 0.87
CA LYS A 534 50.45 -63.78 -0.46
C LYS A 534 51.81 -64.47 -0.62
N LEU A 535 52.91 -63.88 -0.15
CA LEU A 535 54.24 -64.51 -0.17
C LEU A 535 54.29 -65.77 0.70
N LYS A 536 53.65 -65.74 1.87
CA LYS A 536 53.51 -66.93 2.73
C LYS A 536 52.79 -68.09 2.01
N ILE A 537 51.83 -67.78 1.14
CA ILE A 537 51.10 -68.76 0.32
C ILE A 537 51.96 -69.29 -0.85
N LEU A 538 52.92 -68.50 -1.36
CA LEU A 538 53.85 -68.90 -2.43
C LEU A 538 55.09 -69.67 -1.92
N SER A 539 55.35 -69.64 -0.61
CA SER A 539 56.50 -70.33 0.03
C SER A 539 56.23 -71.78 0.46
N TYR A 540 55.05 -72.32 0.14
CA TYR A 540 54.64 -73.71 0.41
C TYR A 540 54.33 -74.47 -0.88
#